data_AF-A0A523UK91-F1
#
_entry.id   AF-A0A523UK91-F1
#
_cell.length_a   1.000
_cell.length_b   1.000
_cell.length_c   1.000
_cell.angle_alpha   90.00
_cell.angle_beta   90.00
_cell.angle_gamma   90.00
#
_symmetry.space_group_name_H-M   'P 1'
#
loop_
_entity.id
_entity.type
_entity.pdbx_description
1 polymer ?
#
loop_
_entity_poly.entity_id
_entity_poly.type
_entity_poly.pdbx_seq_one_letter_code
_entity_poly.pdbx_strand_id
1 'polypeptide(L)' 'MRRGCIAVGEVRCEGCQRHLEHGERYVIIDDEQGKERRFCIKCSLSCGYASYKVEKEGHVITFFPKE' A
#
# COMPACT_ATOMS: atom_id res chain seq x y z
N MET A 1 -7.60 5.92 -6.58
CA MET A 1 -6.44 5.60 -5.71
C MET A 1 -6.44 6.47 -4.47
N ARG A 2 -6.60 5.88 -3.29
CA ARG A 2 -6.36 6.57 -2.00
C ARG A 2 -4.96 6.21 -1.52
N ARG A 3 -4.07 7.20 -1.46
CA ARG A 3 -2.63 7.01 -1.23
C ARG A 3 -2.32 7.14 0.26
N GLY A 4 -1.96 6.01 0.88
CA GLY A 4 -1.52 5.96 2.27
C GLY A 4 -2.67 5.90 3.27
N CYS A 5 -3.11 4.69 3.59
CA CYS A 5 -4.07 4.41 4.65
C CYS A 5 -3.34 3.81 5.86
N ILE A 6 -3.92 4.00 7.04
CA ILE A 6 -3.47 3.37 8.29
C ILE A 6 -4.56 2.40 8.73
N ALA A 7 -4.19 1.16 9.04
CA ALA A 7 -5.13 0.16 9.53
C ALA A 7 -5.60 0.54 10.93
N VAL A 8 -6.91 0.79 11.06
CA VAL A 8 -7.59 1.05 12.35
C VAL A 8 -8.50 -0.11 12.78
N GLY A 9 -8.69 -1.10 11.91
CA GLY A 9 -9.50 -2.29 12.16
C GLY A 9 -9.00 -3.45 11.30
N GLU A 10 -9.84 -4.46 11.07
CA GLU A 10 -9.47 -5.62 10.25
C GLU A 10 -9.27 -5.23 8.79
N VAL A 11 -8.01 -5.10 8.37
CA VAL A 11 -7.64 -4.87 6.98
C VAL A 11 -6.84 -6.07 6.50
N ARG A 12 -7.26 -6.68 5.38
CA ARG A 12 -6.53 -7.79 4.74
C ARG A 12 -5.83 -7.31 3.48
N CYS A 13 -4.55 -7.64 3.35
CA CYS A 13 -3.80 -7.40 2.13
C CYS A 13 -4.20 -8.42 1.05
N GLU A 14 -4.56 -7.97 -0.14
CA GLU A 14 -4.94 -8.88 -1.23
C GLU A 14 -3.75 -9.59 -1.87
N GLY A 15 -2.54 -9.01 -1.80
CA GLY A 15 -1.34 -9.61 -2.37
C GLY A 15 -0.78 -10.78 -1.55
N CYS A 16 -0.68 -10.64 -0.23
CA CYS A 16 -0.14 -11.68 0.65
C CYS A 16 -1.17 -12.33 1.57
N GLN A 17 -2.43 -11.90 1.51
CA GLN A 17 -3.55 -12.42 2.30
C GLN A 17 -3.40 -12.31 3.83
N ARG A 18 -2.34 -11.64 4.32
CA ARG A 18 -2.10 -11.35 5.75
C ARG A 18 -3.06 -10.26 6.24
N HIS A 19 -3.45 -10.36 7.51
CA HIS A 19 -4.08 -9.28 8.25
C HIS A 19 -3.05 -8.19 8.59
N LEU A 20 -3.42 -6.94 8.34
CA LEU A 20 -2.66 -5.76 8.76
C LEU A 20 -3.00 -5.46 10.22
N GLU A 21 -1.95 -5.28 11.02
CA GLU A 21 -2.09 -4.90 12.42
C GLU A 21 -2.48 -3.42 12.55
N HIS A 22 -3.06 -3.07 13.68
CA HIS A 22 -3.42 -1.68 13.96
C HIS A 22 -2.18 -0.77 13.85
N GLY A 23 -2.30 0.32 13.10
CA GLY A 23 -1.19 1.24 12.82
C GLY A 23 -0.35 0.88 11.59
N GLU A 24 -0.52 -0.31 10.99
CA GLU A 24 0.19 -0.64 9.76
C GLU A 24 -0.32 0.18 8.58
N ARG A 25 0.63 0.60 7.72
CA ARG A 25 0.32 1.34 6.50
C ARG A 25 -0.02 0.42 5.35
N TYR A 26 -0.97 0.83 4.53
CA TYR A 26 -1.38 0.13 3.32
C TYR A 26 -1.86 1.12 2.25
N VAL A 27 -2.07 0.65 1.04
CA VAL A 27 -2.65 1.44 -0.06
C VAL A 27 -3.97 0.85 -0.51
N ILE A 28 -4.83 1.71 -1.06
CA ILE A 28 -6.03 1.31 -1.79
C ILE A 28 -5.85 1.71 -3.25
N ILE A 29 -5.86 0.71 -4.13
CA ILE A 29 -5.86 0.90 -5.58
C ILE A 29 -7.22 0.50 -6.13
N ASP A 30 -7.66 1.17 -7.19
CA ASP A 30 -8.83 0.73 -7.96
C ASP A 30 -8.32 -0.19 -9.06
N ASP A 31 -8.94 -1.37 -9.22
CA ASP A 31 -8.68 -2.21 -10.38
C ASP A 31 -9.43 -1.71 -11.63
N GLU A 32 -9.22 -2.37 -12.76
CA GLU A 32 -9.84 -2.01 -14.05
C GLU A 32 -11.38 -2.05 -14.03
N GLN A 33 -11.97 -2.70 -13.02
CA GLN A 33 -13.42 -2.77 -12.82
C GLN A 33 -13.91 -1.76 -11.77
N GLY A 34 -13.02 -0.88 -11.28
CA GLY A 34 -13.31 0.09 -10.23
C GLY A 34 -13.45 -0.52 -8.84
N LYS A 35 -13.00 -1.78 -8.64
CA LYS A 35 -13.02 -2.43 -7.34
C LYS A 35 -11.80 -2.03 -6.53
N GLU A 36 -12.03 -1.54 -5.31
CA GLU A 36 -10.98 -1.19 -4.36
C GLU A 36 -10.24 -2.45 -3.88
N ARG A 37 -8.93 -2.49 -4.13
CA ARG A 37 -8.00 -3.52 -3.66
C ARG A 37 -7.03 -2.94 -2.66
N ARG A 38 -6.70 -3.71 -1.62
CA ARG A 38 -5.87 -3.27 -0.50
C ARG A 38 -4.53 -3.99 -0.51
N PHE A 39 -3.43 -3.24 -0.45
CA PHE A 39 -2.10 -3.83 -0.43
C PHE A 39 -1.27 -3.28 0.72
N CYS A 40 -0.62 -4.16 1.48
CA CYS A 40 0.39 -3.75 2.46
C CYS A 40 1.58 -3.09 1.76
N ILE A 41 2.44 -2.42 2.52
CA ILE A 41 3.63 -1.77 1.97
C ILE A 41 4.48 -2.73 1.12
N LYS A 42 4.73 -3.94 1.62
CA LYS A 42 5.55 -4.94 0.92
C LYS A 42 4.97 -5.32 -0.44
N CYS A 43 3.67 -5.63 -0.50
CA CYS A 43 3.01 -5.97 -1.75
C CYS A 43 2.92 -4.76 -2.69
N SER A 44 2.72 -3.56 -2.14
CA SER A 44 2.70 -2.32 -2.93
C SER A 44 4.02 -2.09 -3.66
N LEU A 45 5.15 -2.34 -2.99
CA LEU A 45 6.48 -2.25 -3.59
C LEU A 45 6.68 -3.33 -4.66
N SER A 46 6.30 -4.57 -4.35
CA SER A 46 6.44 -5.69 -5.28
C SER A 46 5.60 -5.54 -6.55
N CYS A 47 4.45 -4.87 -6.45
CA CYS A 47 3.55 -4.65 -7.57
C CYS A 47 3.80 -3.30 -8.29
N GLY A 48 4.81 -2.52 -7.87
CA GLY A 48 5.15 -1.24 -8.49
C GLY A 48 4.24 -0.06 -8.12
N TYR A 49 3.33 -0.22 -7.15
CA TYR A 49 2.47 0.86 -6.66
C TYR A 49 3.18 1.78 -5.65
N ALA A 50 4.37 1.40 -5.20
CA ALA A 50 5.19 2.18 -4.29
C ALA A 50 6.68 2.02 -4.62
N SER A 51 7.49 2.99 -4.22
CA SER A 51 8.94 2.83 -4.17
C SER A 51 9.52 3.48 -2.91
N TYR A 52 10.65 2.93 -2.47
CA TYR A 52 11.46 3.53 -1.42
C TYR A 52 12.56 4.39 -2.04
N LYS A 53 12.76 5.55 -1.44
CA LYS A 53 13.91 6.39 -1.69
C LYS A 53 14.63 6.62 -0.36
N VAL A 54 15.93 6.35 -0.36
CA VAL A 54 16.80 6.68 0.78
C VAL A 54 17.17 8.14 0.64
N GLU A 55 16.85 8.94 1.65
CA GLU A 55 17.28 10.33 1.77
C GLU A 55 18.20 10.47 2.99
N LYS A 56 18.88 11.62 3.10
CA LYS A 56 19.89 11.85 4.16
C LYS A 56 19.35 11.63 5.58
N GLU A 57 18.04 11.79 5.78
CA GLU A 57 17.36 11.74 7.07
C GLU A 57 16.48 10.47 7.26
N GLY A 58 16.46 9.54 6.29
CA GLY A 58 15.71 8.30 6.43
C GLY A 58 15.18 7.71 5.13
N HIS A 59 14.23 6.79 5.25
CA HIS A 59 13.56 6.15 4.11
C HIS A 59 12.20 6.81 3.87
N VAL A 60 12.04 7.41 2.69
CA VAL A 60 10.75 7.92 2.23
C VAL A 60 10.10 6.86 1.36
N ILE A 61 8.84 6.54 1.66
CA ILE A 61 8.00 5.73 0.77
C ILE A 61 7.08 6.64 -0.02
N THR A 62 7.09 6.48 -1.34
CA THR A 62 6.21 7.23 -2.24
C THR A 62 5.28 6.27 -2.94
N PHE A 63 3.99 6.64 -3.03
CA PHE A 63 2.95 5.88 -3.70
C PHE A 63 2.55 6.56 -5.00
N PHE A 64 2.42 5.78 -6.08
CA PHE A 64 2.17 6.30 -7.43
C PHE A 64 0.91 5.65 -8.04
N PRO A 65 0.21 6.36 -8.94
CA PRO A 65 -0.74 5.71 -9.83
C PRO A 65 0.01 4.76 -10.75
N LYS A 66 -0.59 3.60 -11.05
CA LYS A 66 -0.09 2.76 -12.15
C LYS A 66 -0.43 3.50 -13.44
N GLU A 67 0.59 3.75 -14.26
CA GLU A 67 0.42 4.27 -15.64
C GLU A 67 -0.32 3.27 -16.51
#